data_AF-A0A7Y9FPN6-F1
#
_entry.id   AF-A0A7Y9FPN6-F1
#
_cell.length_a   1.000
_cell.length_b   1.000
_cell.length_c   1.000
_cell.angle_alpha   90.00
_cell.angle_beta   90.00
_cell.angle_gamma   90.00
#
_symmetry.space_group_name_H-M   'P 1'
#
loop_
_entity.id
_entity.type
_entity.pdbx_description
1 polymer ?
#
loop_
_entity_poly.entity_id
_entity_poly.type
_entity_poly.pdbx_seq_one_letter_code
_entity_poly.pdbx_strand_id
1 'polypeptide(L)'
;MIGFRRERHVPASGVRSGPQPLYAIGDVHGRYDLLHALLAEVNRDAAERYPGVTPLLILSGDYVDRGPASAEVLAALTWLLRSTAVEARLLEGNHEAMLRDFLEQPVRHGRWLAVGGAATLRSYGVALPDPPELDDPATLTALRDSLLDVMPTSHYHLLHRLELLVEVGDYAFVHAGIVPGVALHAQNRDDLLWIREEFLDHPKPSASVIVHGHTWTGDRPTLLPHRIGIDTGAYKTGVLTALHLCDDRAEIIQAVDDAAATG
;
A
#
# COMPACT_ATOMS: atom_id res chain seq x y z
N MET A 1 10.45 -6.41 -18.64
CA MET A 1 11.53 -6.80 -17.69
C MET A 1 11.48 -5.77 -16.60
N ILE A 2 11.53 -6.16 -15.32
CA ILE A 2 11.47 -5.20 -14.21
C ILE A 2 12.90 -4.78 -13.87
N GLY A 3 13.20 -3.49 -14.01
CA GLY A 3 14.45 -2.86 -13.61
C GLY A 3 14.35 -2.20 -12.23
N PHE A 4 15.48 -1.72 -11.72
CA PHE A 4 15.54 -1.03 -10.43
C PHE A 4 16.22 0.33 -10.51
N ARG A 5 15.62 1.34 -9.88
CA ARG A 5 16.21 2.67 -9.65
C ARG A 5 16.45 2.87 -8.16
N ARG A 6 17.55 3.51 -7.79
CA ARG A 6 17.86 3.84 -6.40
C ARG A 6 18.23 5.31 -6.25
N GLU A 7 17.75 5.92 -5.17
CA GLU A 7 18.02 7.32 -4.85
C GLU A 7 18.24 7.47 -3.34
N ARG A 8 19.36 8.09 -2.94
CA ARG A 8 19.60 8.38 -1.52
C ARG A 8 18.76 9.58 -1.09
N HIS A 9 18.11 9.45 0.07
CA HIS A 9 17.46 10.54 0.75
C HIS A 9 18.28 10.93 1.98
N VAL A 10 18.35 12.23 2.29
CA VAL A 10 18.97 12.73 3.52
C VAL A 10 17.85 13.17 4.44
N PRO A 11 17.55 12.39 5.50
CA PRO A 11 16.56 12.78 6.50
C PRO A 11 16.91 14.11 7.17
N ALA A 12 15.92 14.73 7.80
CA ALA A 12 16.18 15.90 8.63
C ALA A 12 17.16 15.56 9.77
N SER A 13 17.95 16.54 10.19
CA SER A 13 18.97 16.33 11.23
C SER A 13 18.34 15.82 12.52
N GLY A 14 18.88 14.72 13.05
CA GLY A 14 18.42 14.12 14.31
C GLY A 14 17.30 13.08 14.17
N VAL A 15 16.63 12.99 13.01
CA VAL A 15 15.58 11.98 12.75
C VAL A 15 16.20 10.60 12.63
N ARG A 16 15.66 9.63 13.37
CA ARG A 16 16.11 8.24 13.38
C ARG A 16 14.95 7.24 13.36
N SER A 17 15.07 6.19 12.56
CA SER A 17 14.17 5.02 12.63
C SER A 17 14.60 4.01 13.70
N GLY A 18 15.86 4.10 14.16
CA GLY A 18 16.49 3.11 15.03
C GLY A 18 17.29 2.05 14.25
N PRO A 19 17.97 1.13 14.96
CA PRO A 19 19.01 0.27 14.39
C PRO A 19 18.46 -0.94 13.60
N GLN A 20 17.16 -1.23 13.71
CA GLN A 20 16.53 -2.29 12.92
C GLN A 20 16.30 -1.78 11.50
N PRO A 21 16.74 -2.51 10.45
CA PRO A 21 16.45 -2.14 9.08
C PRO A 21 14.95 -2.24 8.80
N LEU A 22 14.40 -1.20 8.16
CA LEU A 22 12.99 -1.06 7.84
C LEU A 22 12.85 -0.80 6.33
N TYR A 23 11.91 -1.49 5.69
CA TYR A 23 11.49 -1.22 4.32
C TYR A 23 9.99 -0.91 4.31
N ALA A 24 9.59 0.23 3.75
CA ALA A 24 8.20 0.63 3.59
C ALA A 24 7.85 0.65 2.10
N ILE A 25 6.83 -0.09 1.68
CA ILE A 25 6.38 -0.17 0.27
C ILE A 25 5.08 0.61 0.10
N GLY A 26 4.97 1.39 -0.97
CA GLY A 26 3.77 2.15 -1.32
C GLY A 26 2.64 1.30 -1.92
N ASP A 27 1.66 1.99 -2.49
CA ASP A 27 0.40 1.42 -3.00
C ASP A 27 0.64 0.47 -4.17
N VAL A 28 0.10 -0.75 -4.06
CA VAL A 28 0.42 -1.86 -4.98
C VAL A 28 -0.62 -1.98 -6.08
N HIS A 29 -1.91 -1.83 -5.76
CA HIS A 29 -3.03 -1.91 -6.67
C HIS A 29 -2.95 -3.08 -7.65
N GLY A 30 -2.86 -4.31 -7.14
CA GLY A 30 -2.85 -5.51 -7.97
C GLY A 30 -1.65 -5.63 -8.93
N ARG A 31 -0.58 -4.82 -8.77
CA ARG A 31 0.69 -5.00 -9.48
C ARG A 31 1.58 -6.04 -8.79
N TYR A 32 1.10 -7.27 -8.77
CA TYR A 32 1.83 -8.39 -8.19
C TYR A 32 3.23 -8.58 -8.81
N ASP A 33 3.36 -8.32 -10.10
CA ASP A 33 4.63 -8.36 -10.81
C ASP A 33 5.67 -7.41 -10.21
N LEU A 34 5.30 -6.15 -9.97
CA LEU A 34 6.15 -5.15 -9.31
C LEU A 34 6.42 -5.49 -7.86
N LEU A 35 5.38 -5.90 -7.11
CA LEU A 35 5.52 -6.28 -5.71
C LEU A 35 6.48 -7.45 -5.54
N HIS A 36 6.31 -8.52 -6.33
CA HIS A 36 7.16 -9.69 -6.28
C HIS A 36 8.63 -9.34 -6.56
N ALA A 37 8.89 -8.55 -7.62
CA ALA A 37 10.25 -8.10 -7.93
C ALA A 37 10.85 -7.24 -6.81
N LEU A 38 10.08 -6.29 -6.27
CA LEU A 38 10.53 -5.40 -5.21
C LEU A 38 10.79 -6.14 -3.90
N LEU A 39 9.96 -7.11 -3.52
CA LEU A 39 10.18 -7.96 -2.35
C LEU A 39 11.46 -8.80 -2.49
N ALA A 40 11.72 -9.35 -3.67
CA ALA A 40 12.96 -10.09 -3.93
C ALA A 40 14.20 -9.19 -3.80
N GLU A 41 14.12 -7.96 -4.30
CA GLU A 41 15.17 -6.96 -4.19
C GLU A 41 15.39 -6.51 -2.73
N VAL A 42 14.31 -6.24 -1.98
CA VAL A 42 14.37 -5.93 -0.54
C VAL A 42 15.02 -7.07 0.24
N ASN A 43 14.63 -8.32 -0.03
CA ASN A 43 15.21 -9.48 0.64
C ASN A 43 16.70 -9.65 0.35
N ARG A 44 17.11 -9.49 -0.92
CA ARG A 44 18.52 -9.53 -1.33
C ARG A 44 19.32 -8.43 -0.63
N ASP A 45 18.80 -7.22 -0.67
CA ASP A 45 19.41 -6.04 -0.09
C ASP A 45 19.56 -6.14 1.44
N ALA A 46 18.53 -6.61 2.14
CA ALA A 46 18.58 -6.82 3.58
C ALA A 46 19.60 -7.90 3.97
N ALA A 47 19.66 -9.01 3.23
CA ALA A 47 20.61 -10.09 3.47
C ALA A 47 22.08 -9.63 3.28
N GLU A 48 22.33 -8.76 2.31
CA GLU A 48 23.65 -8.18 2.03
C GLU A 48 24.06 -7.14 3.08
N ARG A 49 23.15 -6.21 3.43
CA ARG A 49 23.45 -5.07 4.30
C ARG A 49 23.38 -5.40 5.80
N TYR A 50 22.51 -6.34 6.18
CA TYR A 50 22.15 -6.61 7.58
C TYR A 50 22.13 -8.13 7.86
N PRO A 51 23.25 -8.84 7.68
CA PRO A 51 23.28 -10.29 7.85
C PRO A 51 22.88 -10.71 9.27
N GLY A 52 21.89 -11.61 9.37
CA GLY A 52 21.39 -12.13 10.64
C GLY A 52 20.41 -11.22 11.38
N VAL A 53 19.98 -10.11 10.76
CA VAL A 53 18.95 -9.22 11.31
C VAL A 53 17.66 -9.39 10.52
N THR A 54 16.54 -9.60 11.22
CA THR A 54 15.21 -9.63 10.61
C THR A 54 14.72 -8.19 10.39
N PRO A 55 14.57 -7.73 9.13
CA PRO A 55 14.06 -6.39 8.86
C PRO A 55 12.56 -6.29 9.15
N LEU A 56 12.13 -5.08 9.46
CA LEU A 56 10.72 -4.69 9.48
C LEU A 56 10.28 -4.32 8.06
N LEU A 57 9.18 -4.90 7.60
CA LEU A 57 8.55 -4.61 6.32
C LEU A 57 7.17 -4.01 6.56
N ILE A 58 6.96 -2.76 6.14
CA ILE A 58 5.68 -2.06 6.22
C ILE A 58 5.11 -1.92 4.81
N LEU A 59 3.84 -2.25 4.59
CA LEU A 59 3.17 -1.94 3.33
C LEU A 59 2.02 -0.96 3.56
N SER A 60 1.93 0.07 2.73
CA SER A 60 1.16 1.29 3.01
C SER A 60 -0.34 1.22 2.74
N GLY A 61 -0.86 0.05 2.37
CA GLY A 61 -2.25 -0.15 1.97
C GLY A 61 -2.42 -0.15 0.45
N ASP A 62 -3.68 -0.15 0.01
CA ASP A 62 -4.08 -0.14 -1.40
C ASP A 62 -3.42 -1.29 -2.18
N TYR A 63 -3.62 -2.49 -1.68
CA TYR A 63 -3.14 -3.76 -2.23
C TYR A 63 -4.03 -4.23 -3.38
N VAL A 64 -5.33 -4.01 -3.25
CA VAL A 64 -6.36 -4.45 -4.20
C VAL A 64 -6.69 -3.36 -5.20
N ASP A 65 -7.59 -3.70 -6.13
CA ASP A 65 -8.15 -2.85 -7.17
C ASP A 65 -7.18 -2.39 -8.26
N ARG A 66 -7.77 -1.92 -9.37
CA ARG A 66 -7.14 -1.29 -10.54
C ARG A 66 -6.25 -2.22 -11.36
N GLY A 67 -5.17 -2.76 -10.79
CA GLY A 67 -4.29 -3.70 -11.47
C GLY A 67 -4.85 -5.13 -11.53
N PRO A 68 -4.23 -6.00 -12.34
CA PRO A 68 -4.83 -7.27 -12.74
C PRO A 68 -4.76 -8.38 -11.70
N ALA A 69 -3.89 -8.29 -10.70
CA ALA A 69 -3.48 -9.43 -9.87
C ALA A 69 -3.70 -9.20 -8.37
N SER A 70 -4.86 -8.66 -7.98
CA SER A 70 -5.18 -8.43 -6.55
C SER A 70 -5.19 -9.71 -5.72
N ALA A 71 -5.69 -10.82 -6.28
CA ALA A 71 -5.71 -12.12 -5.61
C ALA A 71 -4.29 -12.62 -5.27
N GLU A 72 -3.35 -12.47 -6.20
CA GLU A 72 -1.94 -12.85 -6.03
C GLU A 72 -1.22 -11.94 -5.02
N VAL A 73 -1.52 -10.63 -5.03
CA VAL A 73 -1.03 -9.70 -4.00
C VAL A 73 -1.48 -10.18 -2.62
N LEU A 74 -2.78 -10.41 -2.41
CA LEU A 74 -3.29 -10.84 -1.10
C LEU A 74 -2.76 -12.22 -0.67
N ALA A 75 -2.50 -13.13 -1.62
CA ALA A 75 -1.84 -14.40 -1.34
C ALA A 75 -0.40 -14.20 -0.86
N ALA A 76 0.36 -13.31 -1.50
CA ALA A 76 1.73 -12.97 -1.11
C ALA A 76 1.79 -12.31 0.28
N LEU A 77 0.89 -11.37 0.57
CA LEU A 77 0.81 -10.72 1.89
C LEU A 77 0.46 -11.72 3.00
N THR A 78 -0.48 -12.64 2.72
CA THR A 78 -0.84 -13.73 3.62
C THR A 78 0.37 -14.63 3.92
N TRP A 79 1.23 -14.87 2.93
CA TRP A 79 2.46 -15.63 3.12
C TRP A 79 3.50 -14.84 3.93
N LEU A 80 3.68 -13.54 3.64
CA LEU A 80 4.61 -12.67 4.35
C LEU A 80 4.32 -12.62 5.86
N LEU A 81 3.05 -12.53 6.26
CA LEU A 81 2.67 -12.54 7.69
C LEU A 81 3.04 -13.83 8.44
N ARG A 82 3.37 -14.91 7.72
CA ARG A 82 3.84 -16.18 8.30
C ARG A 82 5.34 -16.39 8.14
N SER A 83 6.00 -15.52 7.38
CA SER A 83 7.44 -15.62 7.14
C SER A 83 8.22 -15.19 8.38
N THR A 84 9.36 -15.84 8.61
CA THR A 84 10.34 -15.41 9.62
C THR A 84 11.46 -14.56 9.01
N ALA A 85 11.46 -14.37 7.68
CA ALA A 85 12.49 -13.60 6.98
C ALA A 85 12.32 -12.09 7.21
N VAL A 86 11.10 -11.64 7.50
CA VAL A 86 10.76 -10.25 7.80
C VAL A 86 9.73 -10.21 8.92
N GLU A 87 9.70 -9.13 9.69
CA GLU A 87 8.53 -8.77 10.49
C GLU A 87 7.61 -7.92 9.60
N ALA A 88 6.43 -8.42 9.23
CA ALA A 88 5.53 -7.71 8.31
C ALA A 88 4.41 -6.98 9.06
N ARG A 89 4.21 -5.69 8.73
CA ARG A 89 3.11 -4.84 9.19
C ARG A 89 2.36 -4.29 7.98
N LEU A 90 1.05 -4.44 7.95
CA LEU A 90 0.23 -4.14 6.78
C LEU A 90 -0.77 -3.05 7.15
N LEU A 91 -0.62 -1.88 6.54
CA LEU A 91 -1.55 -0.77 6.73
C LEU A 91 -2.84 -0.98 5.92
N GLU A 92 -3.95 -0.49 6.46
CA GLU A 92 -5.20 -0.45 5.73
C GLU A 92 -5.18 0.69 4.73
N GLY A 93 -5.45 0.39 3.46
CA GLY A 93 -5.74 1.40 2.44
C GLY A 93 -7.24 1.69 2.34
N ASN A 94 -7.56 2.80 1.68
CA ASN A 94 -8.97 3.12 1.44
C ASN A 94 -9.64 2.12 0.48
N HIS A 95 -8.87 1.45 -0.38
CA HIS A 95 -9.38 0.41 -1.26
C HIS A 95 -9.71 -0.88 -0.49
N GLU A 96 -8.92 -1.28 0.51
CA GLU A 96 -9.28 -2.40 1.39
C GLU A 96 -10.54 -2.07 2.21
N ALA A 97 -10.68 -0.82 2.68
CA ALA A 97 -11.89 -0.38 3.35
C ALA A 97 -13.13 -0.49 2.43
N MET A 98 -13.05 0.00 1.20
CA MET A 98 -14.16 -0.09 0.23
C MET A 98 -14.52 -1.54 -0.12
N LEU A 99 -13.52 -2.42 -0.28
CA LEU A 99 -13.76 -3.84 -0.52
C LEU A 99 -14.50 -4.47 0.65
N ARG A 100 -14.10 -4.21 1.91
CA ARG A 100 -14.82 -4.72 3.08
C ARG A 100 -16.25 -4.22 3.13
N ASP A 101 -16.47 -2.93 2.91
CA ASP A 101 -17.81 -2.35 2.87
C ASP A 101 -18.69 -2.97 1.78
N PHE A 102 -18.12 -3.30 0.61
CA PHE A 102 -18.80 -4.03 -0.45
C PHE A 102 -19.15 -5.47 -0.05
N LEU A 103 -18.25 -6.18 0.63
CA LEU A 103 -18.50 -7.53 1.13
C LEU A 103 -19.66 -7.57 2.15
N GLU A 104 -19.80 -6.52 2.96
CA GLU A 104 -20.88 -6.40 3.95
C GLU A 104 -22.21 -5.89 3.34
N GLN A 105 -22.15 -4.83 2.54
CA GLN A 105 -23.32 -4.10 2.04
C GLN A 105 -23.16 -3.80 0.54
N PRO A 106 -23.21 -4.82 -0.34
CA PRO A 106 -22.83 -4.68 -1.75
C PRO A 106 -23.70 -3.69 -2.53
N VAL A 107 -25.00 -3.60 -2.20
CA VAL A 107 -25.92 -2.65 -2.85
C VAL A 107 -25.55 -1.19 -2.51
N ARG A 108 -25.15 -0.93 -1.26
CA ARG A 108 -24.78 0.42 -0.81
C ARG A 108 -23.40 0.84 -1.32
N HIS A 109 -22.48 -0.11 -1.43
CA HIS A 109 -21.07 0.14 -1.76
C HIS A 109 -20.69 -0.32 -3.17
N GLY A 110 -21.67 -0.59 -4.04
CA GLY A 110 -21.45 -1.05 -5.42
C GLY A 110 -20.60 -0.11 -6.28
N ARG A 111 -20.55 1.19 -5.95
CA ARG A 111 -19.69 2.18 -6.61
C ARG A 111 -18.20 1.81 -6.55
N TRP A 112 -17.78 0.98 -5.59
CA TRP A 112 -16.44 0.40 -5.52
C TRP A 112 -15.99 -0.23 -6.85
N LEU A 113 -16.91 -0.88 -7.57
CA LEU A 113 -16.62 -1.49 -8.87
C LEU A 113 -16.07 -0.48 -9.89
N ALA A 114 -16.63 0.74 -9.89
CA ALA A 114 -16.26 1.79 -10.82
C ALA A 114 -14.91 2.48 -10.48
N VAL A 115 -14.42 2.34 -9.25
CA VAL A 115 -13.15 2.95 -8.80
C VAL A 115 -11.98 1.96 -8.75
N GLY A 116 -12.19 0.74 -9.26
CA GLY A 116 -11.14 -0.26 -9.47
C GLY A 116 -11.51 -1.67 -9.01
N GLY A 117 -12.59 -1.84 -8.25
CA GLY A 117 -13.02 -3.14 -7.69
C GLY A 117 -13.33 -4.22 -8.72
N ALA A 118 -13.77 -3.80 -9.92
CA ALA A 118 -13.96 -4.72 -11.04
C ALA A 118 -12.69 -5.51 -11.39
N ALA A 119 -11.49 -4.92 -11.26
CA ALA A 119 -10.24 -5.62 -11.51
C ALA A 119 -9.98 -6.70 -10.45
N THR A 120 -10.30 -6.42 -9.18
CA THR A 120 -10.20 -7.40 -8.11
C THR A 120 -11.13 -8.58 -8.33
N LEU A 121 -12.40 -8.37 -8.67
CA LEU A 121 -13.31 -9.46 -9.01
C LEU A 121 -12.75 -10.37 -10.13
N ARG A 122 -12.24 -9.77 -11.20
CA ARG A 122 -11.61 -10.52 -12.30
C ARG A 122 -10.38 -11.31 -11.85
N SER A 123 -9.55 -10.77 -10.96
CA SER A 123 -8.36 -11.48 -10.44
C SER A 123 -8.71 -12.74 -9.65
N TYR A 124 -9.92 -12.82 -9.09
CA TYR A 124 -10.47 -14.01 -8.44
C TYR A 124 -11.22 -14.94 -9.41
N GLY A 125 -11.28 -14.63 -10.71
CA GLY A 125 -12.03 -15.40 -11.70
C GLY A 125 -13.54 -15.14 -11.69
N VAL A 126 -14.01 -14.10 -11.00
CA VAL A 126 -15.43 -13.71 -11.03
C VAL A 126 -15.73 -12.99 -12.34
N ALA A 127 -16.66 -13.55 -13.12
CA ALA A 127 -17.12 -12.93 -14.36
C ALA A 127 -17.98 -11.69 -14.05
N LEU A 128 -17.72 -10.61 -14.77
CA LEU A 128 -18.52 -9.39 -14.67
C LEU A 128 -19.57 -9.36 -15.78
N PRO A 129 -20.81 -8.96 -15.47
CA PRO A 129 -21.82 -8.70 -16.48
C PRO A 129 -21.52 -7.40 -17.24
N ASP A 130 -22.35 -7.10 -18.24
CA ASP A 130 -22.22 -5.87 -19.02
C ASP A 130 -22.43 -4.62 -18.14
N PRO A 131 -21.77 -3.48 -18.46
CA PRO A 131 -21.78 -2.29 -17.62
C PRO A 131 -23.16 -1.77 -17.18
N PRO A 132 -24.22 -1.78 -18.02
CA PRO A 132 -25.55 -1.34 -17.61
C PRO A 132 -26.18 -2.16 -16.47
N GLU A 133 -25.71 -3.39 -16.26
CA GLU A 133 -26.22 -4.30 -15.22
C GLU A 133 -25.48 -4.14 -13.88
N LEU A 134 -24.36 -3.42 -13.85
CA LEU A 134 -23.52 -3.26 -12.65
C LEU A 134 -24.12 -2.33 -11.59
N ASP A 135 -25.20 -1.61 -11.91
CA ASP A 135 -25.95 -0.79 -10.95
C ASP A 135 -27.17 -1.54 -10.35
N ASP A 136 -27.49 -2.75 -10.85
CA ASP A 136 -28.63 -3.53 -10.34
C ASP A 136 -28.34 -4.14 -8.95
N PRO A 137 -29.22 -3.96 -7.95
CA PRO A 137 -29.01 -4.51 -6.61
C PRO A 137 -28.84 -6.03 -6.55
N ALA A 138 -29.55 -6.80 -7.39
CA ALA A 138 -29.42 -8.25 -7.41
C ALA A 138 -28.09 -8.67 -8.02
N THR A 139 -27.65 -7.99 -9.08
CA THR A 139 -26.31 -8.17 -9.66
C THR A 139 -25.21 -7.91 -8.64
N LEU A 140 -25.25 -6.78 -7.91
CA LEU A 140 -24.24 -6.45 -6.90
C LEU A 140 -24.17 -7.51 -5.79
N THR A 141 -25.33 -8.00 -5.36
CA THR A 141 -25.46 -9.07 -4.36
C THR A 141 -24.85 -10.38 -4.87
N ALA A 142 -25.11 -10.75 -6.13
CA ALA A 142 -24.57 -11.96 -6.75
C ALA A 142 -23.06 -11.88 -7.00
N LEU A 143 -22.52 -10.72 -7.37
CA LEU A 143 -21.08 -10.50 -7.50
C LEU A 143 -20.35 -10.67 -6.17
N ARG A 144 -20.93 -10.13 -5.08
CA ARG A 144 -20.39 -10.32 -3.73
C ARG A 144 -20.40 -11.79 -3.31
N ASP A 145 -21.48 -12.53 -3.54
CA ASP A 145 -21.53 -13.96 -3.23
C ASP A 145 -20.51 -14.75 -4.03
N SER A 146 -20.43 -14.49 -5.34
CA SER A 146 -19.46 -15.13 -6.22
C SER A 146 -18.02 -14.89 -5.76
N LEU A 147 -17.71 -13.68 -5.29
CA LEU A 147 -16.40 -13.37 -4.72
C LEU A 147 -16.15 -14.14 -3.42
N LEU A 148 -17.13 -14.19 -2.51
CA LEU A 148 -17.00 -14.92 -1.24
C LEU A 148 -16.83 -16.43 -1.44
N ASP A 149 -17.44 -17.01 -2.46
CA ASP A 149 -17.31 -18.43 -2.80
C ASP A 149 -15.90 -18.83 -3.24
N VAL A 150 -15.17 -17.92 -3.90
CA VAL A 150 -13.83 -18.20 -4.47
C VAL A 150 -12.69 -17.58 -3.66
N MET A 151 -12.95 -16.55 -2.85
CA MET A 151 -11.93 -15.88 -2.05
C MET A 151 -11.45 -16.81 -0.92
N PRO A 152 -10.13 -17.08 -0.82
CA PRO A 152 -9.59 -17.80 0.32
C PRO A 152 -9.93 -17.10 1.64
N THR A 153 -10.38 -17.86 2.64
CA THR A 153 -10.73 -17.33 3.96
C THR A 153 -9.58 -16.54 4.60
N SER A 154 -8.32 -16.90 4.29
CA SER A 154 -7.16 -16.14 4.75
C SER A 154 -7.08 -14.72 4.19
N HIS A 155 -7.54 -14.49 2.95
CA HIS A 155 -7.59 -13.15 2.35
C HIS A 155 -8.67 -12.30 3.04
N TYR A 156 -9.84 -12.89 3.28
CA TYR A 156 -10.90 -12.23 4.04
C TYR A 156 -10.40 -11.82 5.44
N HIS A 157 -9.74 -12.73 6.16
CA HIS A 157 -9.19 -12.41 7.48
C HIS A 157 -8.05 -11.38 7.43
N LEU A 158 -7.23 -11.37 6.38
CA LEU A 158 -6.19 -10.37 6.19
C LEU A 158 -6.78 -8.95 6.22
N LEU A 159 -7.86 -8.72 5.46
CA LEU A 159 -8.53 -7.42 5.36
C LEU A 159 -9.00 -6.89 6.72
N HIS A 160 -9.31 -7.79 7.66
CA HIS A 160 -9.79 -7.44 9.01
C HIS A 160 -8.68 -7.27 10.05
N ARG A 161 -7.41 -7.44 9.65
CA ARG A 161 -6.24 -7.35 10.53
C ARG A 161 -5.27 -6.24 10.15
N LEU A 162 -5.64 -5.42 9.18
CA LEU A 162 -4.84 -4.30 8.72
C LEU A 162 -4.80 -3.20 9.79
N GLU A 163 -3.68 -2.50 9.84
CA GLU A 163 -3.40 -1.48 10.85
C GLU A 163 -3.63 -0.08 10.28
N LEU A 164 -4.07 0.86 11.10
CA LEU A 164 -4.27 2.24 10.62
C LEU A 164 -3.00 3.08 10.70
N LEU A 165 -2.10 2.72 11.62
CA LEU A 165 -0.94 3.52 11.95
C LEU A 165 0.15 2.64 12.59
N VAL A 166 1.40 2.84 12.16
CA VAL A 166 2.59 2.20 12.74
C VAL A 166 3.61 3.28 13.08
N GLU A 167 4.15 3.27 14.30
CA GLU A 167 5.21 4.20 14.73
C GLU A 167 6.53 3.45 14.87
N VAL A 168 7.61 4.01 14.32
CA VAL A 168 8.97 3.47 14.43
C VAL A 168 9.97 4.60 14.56
N GLY A 169 10.56 4.76 15.75
CA GLY A 169 11.45 5.88 16.05
C GLY A 169 10.74 7.22 15.83
N ASP A 170 11.35 8.09 15.03
CA ASP A 170 10.80 9.41 14.69
C ASP A 170 9.87 9.37 13.45
N TYR A 171 9.51 8.18 12.95
CA TYR A 171 8.63 8.02 11.79
C TYR A 171 7.26 7.48 12.19
N ALA A 172 6.23 7.92 11.48
CA ALA A 172 4.89 7.34 11.52
C ALA A 172 4.44 6.97 10.10
N PHE A 173 3.88 5.78 9.96
CA PHE A 173 3.40 5.23 8.69
C PHE A 173 1.88 5.18 8.75
N VAL A 174 1.24 5.81 7.77
CA VAL A 174 -0.21 5.89 7.59
C VAL A 174 -0.53 5.78 6.10
N HIS A 175 -1.74 5.38 5.73
CA HIS A 175 -2.06 5.22 4.32
C HIS A 175 -2.11 6.57 3.57
N ALA A 176 -2.96 7.50 3.99
CA ALA A 176 -3.15 8.77 3.29
C ALA A 176 -2.39 9.95 3.91
N GLY A 177 -2.49 10.09 5.23
CA GLY A 177 -1.91 11.23 5.94
C GLY A 177 -2.49 11.41 7.34
N ILE A 178 -2.29 12.60 7.90
CA ILE A 178 -2.82 12.96 9.22
C ILE A 178 -3.39 14.37 9.20
N VAL A 179 -4.37 14.64 10.06
CA VAL A 179 -4.83 16.01 10.33
C VAL A 179 -3.73 16.76 11.09
N PRO A 180 -3.19 17.87 10.56
CA PRO A 180 -2.13 18.60 11.22
C PRO A 180 -2.54 19.16 12.59
N GLY A 181 -1.65 19.04 13.58
CA GLY A 181 -1.89 19.52 14.94
C GLY A 181 -2.75 18.60 15.82
N VAL A 182 -3.29 17.52 15.27
CA VAL A 182 -3.93 16.44 16.04
C VAL A 182 -2.90 15.35 16.35
N ALA A 183 -2.87 14.86 17.59
CA ALA A 183 -1.95 13.79 17.99
C ALA A 183 -2.21 12.51 17.18
N LEU A 184 -1.17 11.73 16.88
CA LEU A 184 -1.26 10.52 16.03
C LEU A 184 -2.33 9.53 16.48
N HIS A 185 -2.39 9.22 17.78
CA HIS A 185 -3.38 8.33 18.38
C HIS A 185 -4.78 8.95 18.57
N ALA A 186 -4.94 10.23 18.22
CA ALA A 186 -6.20 10.95 18.23
C ALA A 186 -6.74 11.22 16.81
N GLN A 187 -6.01 10.79 15.77
CA GLN A 187 -6.50 10.82 14.40
C GLN A 187 -7.71 9.91 14.25
N ASN A 188 -8.70 10.33 13.47
CA ASN A 188 -9.81 9.45 13.13
C ASN A 188 -9.43 8.58 11.92
N ARG A 189 -10.12 7.45 11.81
CA ARG A 189 -9.87 6.46 10.77
C ARG A 189 -10.05 7.02 9.35
N ASP A 190 -11.07 7.84 9.14
CA ASP A 190 -11.39 8.31 7.78
C ASP A 190 -10.28 9.24 7.26
N ASP A 191 -9.73 10.12 8.10
CA ASP A 191 -8.61 10.96 7.71
C ASP A 191 -7.34 10.14 7.41
N LEU A 192 -7.03 9.13 8.24
CA LEU A 192 -5.88 8.25 7.99
C LEU A 192 -5.96 7.52 6.64
N LEU A 193 -7.17 7.32 6.11
CA LEU A 193 -7.42 6.61 4.86
C LEU A 193 -7.68 7.54 3.66
N TRP A 194 -8.17 8.76 3.86
CA TRP A 194 -8.69 9.59 2.76
C TRP A 194 -8.16 11.02 2.69
N ILE A 195 -7.45 11.50 3.72
CA ILE A 195 -7.02 12.90 3.74
C ILE A 195 -6.07 13.22 2.57
N ARG A 196 -6.22 14.43 2.02
CA ARG A 196 -5.39 14.94 0.91
C ARG A 196 -4.90 16.34 1.19
N GLU A 197 -5.52 17.36 0.59
CA GLU A 197 -4.99 18.72 0.50
C GLU A 197 -4.66 19.32 1.87
N GLU A 198 -5.51 19.09 2.89
CA GLU A 198 -5.27 19.58 4.25
C GLU A 198 -3.94 19.07 4.85
N PHE A 199 -3.57 17.82 4.56
CA PHE A 199 -2.30 17.23 4.97
C PHE A 199 -1.17 17.58 3.99
N LEU A 200 -1.45 17.54 2.69
CA LEU A 200 -0.46 17.68 1.62
C LEU A 200 0.08 19.11 1.48
N ASP A 201 -0.75 20.11 1.77
CA ASP A 201 -0.37 21.51 1.67
C ASP A 201 0.11 22.08 3.01
N HIS A 202 0.09 21.27 4.08
CA HIS A 202 0.51 21.74 5.39
C HIS A 202 2.04 21.94 5.45
N PRO A 203 2.52 23.17 5.73
CA PRO A 203 3.95 23.48 5.61
C PRO A 203 4.76 23.12 6.86
N LYS A 204 4.11 22.80 7.98
CA LYS A 204 4.81 22.58 9.26
C LYS A 204 5.03 21.08 9.54
N PRO A 205 6.17 20.72 10.16
CA PRO A 205 6.39 19.36 10.60
C PRO A 205 5.41 18.96 11.70
N SER A 206 5.09 17.67 11.72
CA SER A 206 4.49 17.01 12.88
C SER A 206 5.60 16.51 13.81
N ALA A 207 5.22 15.94 14.96
CA ALA A 207 6.19 15.34 15.89
C ALA A 207 7.01 14.21 15.23
N SER A 208 6.38 13.47 14.30
CA SER A 208 7.02 12.43 13.50
C SER A 208 7.11 12.84 12.03
N VAL A 209 8.09 12.27 11.32
CA VAL A 209 8.12 12.29 9.86
C VAL A 209 7.05 11.32 9.35
N ILE A 210 6.11 11.84 8.57
CA ILE A 210 4.98 11.04 8.09
C ILE A 210 5.32 10.37 6.77
N VAL A 211 5.33 9.04 6.75
CA VAL A 211 5.46 8.23 5.53
C VAL A 211 4.07 7.79 5.10
N HIS A 212 3.72 8.08 3.84
CA HIS A 212 2.37 7.81 3.35
C HIS A 212 2.33 7.38 1.87
N GLY A 213 1.20 6.78 1.51
CA GLY A 213 0.80 6.43 0.15
C GLY A 213 -0.33 7.32 -0.37
N HIS A 214 -1.34 6.71 -1.01
CA HIS A 214 -2.63 7.25 -1.45
C HIS A 214 -2.61 8.34 -2.53
N THR A 215 -1.77 9.37 -2.35
CA THR A 215 -1.68 10.51 -3.26
C THR A 215 -0.34 10.52 -3.97
N TRP A 216 -0.41 10.43 -5.29
CA TRP A 216 0.74 10.41 -6.18
C TRP A 216 0.53 11.37 -7.36
N THR A 217 1.61 11.95 -7.87
CA THR A 217 1.57 12.89 -9.02
C THR A 217 2.42 12.42 -10.19
N GLY A 218 3.18 11.34 -10.04
CA GLY A 218 4.05 10.78 -11.08
C GLY A 218 4.81 9.55 -10.57
N ASP A 219 5.87 9.18 -11.30
CA ASP A 219 6.70 8.01 -11.00
C ASP A 219 7.81 8.27 -9.96
N ARG A 220 7.81 9.46 -9.33
CA ARG A 220 8.80 9.87 -8.32
C ARG A 220 8.16 10.01 -6.95
N PRO A 221 8.82 9.56 -5.88
CA PRO A 221 8.35 9.81 -4.52
C PRO A 221 8.48 11.28 -4.15
N THR A 222 7.68 11.72 -3.18
CA THR A 222 7.83 13.04 -2.56
C THR A 222 8.75 12.91 -1.35
N LEU A 223 9.84 13.68 -1.33
CA LEU A 223 10.86 13.61 -0.27
C LEU A 223 11.01 14.96 0.44
N LEU A 224 10.20 15.21 1.47
CA LEU A 224 10.28 16.40 2.31
C LEU A 224 10.84 16.05 3.70
N PRO A 225 11.48 17.00 4.41
CA PRO A 225 12.05 16.75 5.74
C PRO A 225 11.06 16.21 6.78
N HIS A 226 9.76 16.46 6.59
CA HIS A 226 8.69 16.13 7.53
C HIS A 226 7.64 15.17 6.96
N ARG A 227 7.75 14.83 5.67
CA ARG A 227 6.79 14.00 4.94
C ARG A 227 7.45 13.28 3.78
N ILE A 228 7.22 11.98 3.69
CA ILE A 228 7.70 11.14 2.60
C ILE A 228 6.51 10.44 1.95
N GLY A 229 6.21 10.80 0.70
CA GLY A 229 5.18 10.13 -0.11
C GLY A 229 5.80 9.04 -0.96
N ILE A 230 5.45 7.78 -0.71
CA ILE A 230 6.01 6.60 -1.39
C ILE A 230 5.06 5.94 -2.37
N ASP A 231 3.85 6.47 -2.55
CA ASP A 231 3.01 6.09 -3.68
C ASP A 231 3.51 6.76 -4.96
N THR A 232 3.83 5.94 -5.95
CA THR A 232 4.26 6.34 -7.29
C THR A 232 3.31 5.87 -8.38
N GLY A 233 2.06 5.52 -8.00
CA GLY A 233 0.99 5.15 -8.91
C GLY A 233 1.25 3.85 -9.67
N ALA A 234 1.73 2.80 -8.99
CA ALA A 234 2.26 1.58 -9.62
C ALA A 234 1.36 0.97 -10.71
N TYR A 235 0.04 0.96 -10.51
CA TYR A 235 -0.92 0.45 -11.49
C TYR A 235 -0.95 1.24 -12.80
N LYS A 236 -0.55 2.52 -12.77
CA LYS A 236 -0.63 3.46 -13.89
C LYS A 236 0.73 3.86 -14.44
N THR A 237 1.73 4.04 -13.59
CA THR A 237 3.09 4.45 -14.00
C THR A 237 4.00 3.27 -14.30
N GLY A 238 3.66 2.07 -13.79
CA GLY A 238 4.57 0.93 -13.81
C GLY A 238 5.71 1.03 -12.81
N VAL A 239 5.61 1.93 -11.82
CA VAL A 239 6.67 2.14 -10.82
C VAL A 239 6.14 1.92 -9.41
N LEU A 240 6.70 0.94 -8.70
CA LEU A 240 6.43 0.68 -7.29
C LEU A 240 7.65 1.06 -6.45
N THR A 241 7.41 1.80 -5.37
CA THR A 241 8.48 2.38 -4.56
C THR A 241 8.56 1.75 -3.18
N ALA A 242 9.79 1.48 -2.74
CA ALA A 242 10.14 1.18 -1.36
C ALA A 242 11.04 2.28 -0.78
N LEU A 243 10.80 2.65 0.47
CA LEU A 243 11.70 3.44 1.31
C LEU A 243 12.42 2.50 2.28
N HIS A 244 13.74 2.49 2.23
CA HIS A 244 14.59 1.81 3.21
C HIS A 244 15.07 2.82 4.26
N LEU A 245 14.92 2.48 5.54
CA LEU A 245 15.36 3.24 6.70
C LEU A 245 16.21 2.37 7.65
N CYS A 246 17.30 2.92 8.15
CA CYS A 246 18.11 2.30 9.21
C CYS A 246 18.96 3.39 9.89
N ASP A 247 18.77 3.58 11.18
CA ASP A 247 19.28 4.73 11.95
C ASP A 247 18.92 6.06 11.28
N ASP A 248 19.92 6.79 10.77
CA ASP A 248 19.79 8.08 10.09
C ASP A 248 19.90 7.97 8.56
N ARG A 249 19.87 6.75 8.02
CA ARG A 249 19.95 6.49 6.58
C ARG A 249 18.56 6.32 5.99
N ALA A 250 18.35 6.96 4.84
CA ALA A 250 17.17 6.75 4.01
C ALA A 250 17.56 6.52 2.54
N GLU A 251 16.96 5.53 1.90
CA GLU A 251 17.17 5.24 0.49
C GLU A 251 15.86 4.81 -0.17
N ILE A 252 15.59 5.33 -1.36
CA ILE A 252 14.49 4.91 -2.22
C ILE A 252 14.97 3.80 -3.13
N ILE A 253 14.16 2.75 -3.26
CA ILE A 253 14.32 1.66 -4.22
C ILE A 253 13.02 1.57 -5.02
N GLN A 254 13.09 1.72 -6.34
CA GLN A 254 11.91 1.63 -7.20
C GLN A 254 12.03 0.45 -8.15
N ALA A 255 11.03 -0.42 -8.16
CA ALA A 255 10.84 -1.41 -9.22
C ALA A 255 10.13 -0.73 -10.40
N VAL A 256 10.65 -0.91 -11.62
CA VAL A 256 10.20 -0.20 -12.82
C VAL A 256 9.89 -1.22 -13.90
N ASP A 257 8.64 -1.21 -14.36
CA ASP A 257 8.23 -1.94 -15.55
C ASP A 257 8.57 -1.13 -16.81
N ASP A 258 9.70 -1.46 -17.43
CA ASP A 258 10.20 -0.77 -18.63
C ASP A 258 9.25 -0.85 -19.83
N ALA A 259 8.26 -1.75 -19.82
CA ALA A 259 7.26 -1.86 -20.88
C ALA A 259 6.13 -0.79 -20.77
N ALA A 260 5.93 -0.21 -19.58
CA ALA A 260 4.90 0.82 -19.36
C ALA A 260 5.37 2.24 -19.76
N ALA A 261 6.67 2.47 -19.91
CA ALA A 261 7.25 3.78 -20.24
C ALA A 261 7.16 4.16 -21.74
N THR A 262 6.69 3.26 -22.60
CA THR A 262 6.63 3.42 -24.06
C THR A 262 5.21 3.49 -24.63
N GLY A 263 4.18 3.56 -23.77
CA GLY A 263 2.76 3.60 -24.14
C GLY A 263 2.13 4.99 -24.04
#